data_AF-A0A534V1L5-F1
#
_entry.id   AF-A0A534V1L5-F1
#
_cell.length_a   1.000
_cell.length_b   1.000
_cell.length_c   1.000
_cell.angle_alpha   90.00
_cell.angle_beta   90.00
_cell.angle_gamma   90.00
#
_symmetry.space_group_name_H-M   'P 1'
#
loop_
_entity.id
_entity.type
_entity.pdbx_description
1 polymer ?
#
loop_
_entity_poly.entity_id
_entity_poly.type
_entity_poly.pdbx_seq_one_letter_code
_entity_poly.pdbx_strand_id
1 'polypeptide(L)'
;MAEPRSYKKPLPRVDEESRGYWEALARHELYFQRCRDCGTARFYPRALCPACLSSATEWVRASGRGTVYTFTVTHQNQTPGFREELPYVLAMVELAEGPRLLTN
;
A
#
# COMPACT_ATOMS: atom_id res chain seq x y z
N MET A 1 6.43 -19.92 24.33
CA MET A 1 6.26 -19.76 22.87
C MET A 1 5.01 -18.93 22.67
N ALA A 2 5.13 -17.72 22.12
CA ALA A 2 3.96 -16.86 21.93
C ALA A 2 3.03 -17.49 20.89
N GLU A 3 1.76 -17.71 21.24
CA GLU A 3 0.74 -18.15 20.30
C GLU A 3 0.70 -17.20 19.08
N PRO A 4 0.58 -17.72 17.85
CA PRO A 4 0.46 -16.87 16.68
C PRO A 4 -0.82 -16.04 16.82
N ARG A 5 -0.67 -14.71 16.93
CA ARG A 5 -1.80 -13.79 16.90
C ARG A 5 -2.56 -14.01 15.59
N SER A 6 -3.74 -14.62 15.68
CA SER A 6 -4.65 -14.76 14.54
C SER A 6 -4.96 -13.37 13.99
N TYR A 7 -4.57 -13.09 12.75
CA TYR A 7 -4.92 -11.85 12.05
C TYR A 7 -6.43 -11.85 11.78
N LYS A 8 -7.16 -10.90 12.38
CA LYS A 8 -8.65 -10.86 12.34
C LYS A 8 -9.22 -9.89 11.31
N LYS A 9 -8.39 -9.08 10.66
CA LYS A 9 -8.80 -8.13 9.64
C LYS A 9 -8.98 -8.83 8.29
N PRO A 10 -9.75 -8.25 7.35
CA PRO A 10 -9.88 -8.78 6.00
C PRO A 10 -8.53 -8.96 5.32
N LEU A 11 -8.37 -10.08 4.63
CA LEU A 11 -7.23 -10.31 3.76
C LEU A 11 -7.48 -9.68 2.38
N PRO A 12 -6.43 -9.16 1.72
CA PRO A 12 -6.57 -8.60 0.39
C PRO A 12 -6.91 -9.69 -0.63
N ARG A 13 -7.74 -9.34 -1.62
CA ARG A 13 -7.90 -10.15 -2.83
C ARG A 13 -6.72 -9.86 -3.74
N VAL A 14 -5.92 -10.89 -4.04
CA VAL A 14 -4.79 -10.79 -4.95
C VAL A 14 -5.27 -11.08 -6.37
N ASP A 15 -5.14 -10.09 -7.26
CA ASP A 15 -5.36 -10.24 -8.71
C ASP A 15 -4.01 -10.15 -9.45
N GLU A 16 -4.06 -10.26 -10.78
CA GLU A 16 -2.84 -10.25 -11.61
C GLU A 16 -2.08 -8.93 -11.50
N GLU A 17 -2.77 -7.80 -11.49
CA GLU A 17 -2.14 -6.47 -11.41
C GLU A 17 -1.47 -6.21 -10.06
N SER A 18 -2.07 -6.70 -8.97
CA SER A 18 -1.61 -6.48 -7.59
C SER A 18 -0.69 -7.58 -7.06
N ARG A 19 -0.56 -8.73 -7.74
CA ARG A 19 0.26 -9.87 -7.30
C ARG A 19 1.66 -9.47 -6.86
N GLY A 20 2.37 -8.70 -7.69
CA GLY A 20 3.74 -8.27 -7.39
C GLY A 20 3.85 -7.43 -6.11
N TYR A 21 2.83 -6.63 -5.79
CA TYR A 21 2.77 -5.84 -4.57
C TYR A 21 2.59 -6.74 -3.34
N TRP A 22 1.62 -7.66 -3.38
CA TRP A 22 1.31 -8.54 -2.25
C TRP A 22 2.43 -9.56 -1.97
N GLU A 23 3.06 -10.10 -3.00
CA GLU A 23 4.23 -10.99 -2.85
C GLU A 23 5.42 -10.27 -2.23
N ALA A 24 5.63 -8.99 -2.57
CA ALA A 24 6.67 -8.18 -1.96
C ALA A 24 6.38 -7.89 -0.48
N LEU A 25 5.13 -7.55 -0.14
CA LEU A 25 4.72 -7.34 1.26
C LEU A 25 4.88 -8.60 2.11
N ALA A 26 4.64 -9.79 1.54
CA ALA A 26 4.89 -11.06 2.24
C ALA A 26 6.36 -11.29 2.58
N ARG A 27 7.29 -10.62 1.87
CA ARG A 27 8.73 -10.57 2.16
C ARG A 27 9.14 -9.37 3.01
N HIS A 28 8.18 -8.61 3.55
CA HIS A 28 8.41 -7.35 4.27
C HIS A 28 9.07 -6.25 3.43
N GLU A 29 8.79 -6.22 2.12
CA GLU A 29 9.32 -5.22 1.21
C GLU A 29 8.18 -4.36 0.62
N LEU A 30 8.29 -3.04 0.76
CA LEU A 30 7.35 -2.12 0.12
C LEU A 30 7.80 -1.79 -1.30
N TYR A 31 6.94 -2.05 -2.27
CA TYR A 31 7.17 -1.72 -3.68
C TYR A 31 6.05 -0.84 -4.24
N PHE A 32 6.39 -0.04 -5.23
CA PHE A 32 5.45 0.72 -6.06
C PHE A 32 5.80 0.55 -7.55
N GLN A 33 4.93 1.00 -8.45
CA GLN A 33 5.20 0.92 -9.88
C GLN A 33 5.77 2.22 -10.42
N ARG A 34 6.75 2.11 -11.33
CA ARG A 34 7.24 3.24 -12.13
C ARG A 34 7.07 2.91 -13.62
N CYS A 35 6.67 3.91 -14.40
CA CYS A 35 6.68 3.77 -15.86
C CYS A 35 8.11 3.92 -16.39
N ARG A 36 8.57 2.98 -17.22
CA ARG A 36 9.88 3.05 -17.87
C ARG A 36 9.96 4.12 -18.95
N ASP A 37 8.83 4.49 -19.55
CA ASP A 37 8.80 5.42 -20.69
C ASP A 37 8.70 6.89 -20.25
N CYS A 38 7.86 7.19 -19.24
CA CYS A 38 7.65 8.56 -18.78
C CYS A 38 8.11 8.83 -17.34
N GLY A 39 8.64 7.82 -16.64
CA GLY A 39 9.17 7.97 -15.27
C GLY A 39 8.11 8.12 -14.17
N THR A 40 6.81 8.17 -14.50
CA THR A 40 5.74 8.36 -13.51
C THR A 40 5.74 7.23 -12.47
N ALA A 41 6.04 7.57 -11.22
CA ALA A 41 5.87 6.72 -10.05
C ALA A 41 4.40 6.73 -9.61
N ARG A 42 3.85 5.56 -9.29
CA ARG A 42 2.43 5.41 -8.97
C ARG A 42 2.15 4.31 -7.95
N PHE A 43 1.10 4.57 -7.20
CA PHE A 43 0.38 3.63 -6.36
C PHE A 43 -1.11 4.03 -6.44
N TYR A 44 -2.07 3.14 -6.66
CA TYR A 44 -2.02 1.67 -6.68
C TYR A 44 -1.45 1.03 -7.97
N PRO A 45 -1.10 -0.27 -7.95
CA PRO A 45 -0.69 -1.02 -9.14
C PRO A 45 -1.72 -0.98 -10.26
N ARG A 46 -1.24 -0.87 -11.51
CA ARG A 46 -2.04 -0.81 -12.76
C ARG A 46 -1.27 -1.44 -13.91
N ALA A 47 -1.94 -2.13 -14.83
CA ALA A 47 -1.32 -2.65 -16.06
C ALA A 47 -0.76 -1.55 -16.97
N LEU A 48 -1.44 -0.39 -17.03
CA LEU A 48 -1.04 0.75 -17.86
C LEU A 48 -0.68 1.97 -17.02
N CYS A 49 0.26 2.76 -17.52
CA CYS A 49 0.58 4.06 -16.93
C CYS A 49 -0.59 5.05 -17.11
N PRO A 50 -1.11 5.67 -16.04
CA PRO A 50 -2.21 6.63 -16.18
C PRO A 50 -1.78 7.95 -16.84
N ALA A 51 -0.48 8.23 -16.92
CA ALA A 51 0.04 9.46 -17.53
C ALA A 51 0.25 9.35 -19.04
N CYS A 52 0.73 8.20 -19.53
CA CYS A 52 1.12 8.02 -20.95
C CYS A 52 0.55 6.76 -21.62
N LEU A 53 -0.25 5.96 -20.90
CA LEU A 53 -0.86 4.70 -21.37
C LEU A 53 0.12 3.58 -21.76
N SER A 54 1.42 3.76 -21.54
CA SER A 54 2.39 2.69 -21.75
C SER A 54 2.18 1.53 -20.79
N SER A 55 2.35 0.30 -21.29
CA SER A 55 2.43 -0.94 -20.53
C SER A 55 3.84 -1.23 -19.97
N ALA A 56 4.84 -0.41 -20.32
CA ALA A 56 6.21 -0.55 -19.85
C ALA A 56 6.32 -0.13 -18.37
N THR A 57 5.90 -1.01 -17.47
CA THR A 57 5.93 -0.80 -16.02
C THR A 57 7.01 -1.65 -15.35
N GLU A 58 7.65 -1.09 -14.34
CA GLU A 58 8.60 -1.79 -13.47
C GLU A 58 8.20 -1.64 -12.01
N TRP A 59 8.61 -2.61 -11.18
CA TRP A 59 8.44 -2.57 -9.73
C TRP A 59 9.70 -2.00 -9.08
N VAL A 60 9.54 -0.94 -8.30
CA VAL A 60 10.63 -0.25 -7.62
C VAL A 60 10.43 -0.38 -6.11
N ARG A 61 11.48 -0.78 -5.39
CA ARG A 61 11.46 -0.85 -3.93
C ARG A 61 11.44 0.56 -3.35
N ALA A 62 10.50 0.84 -2.47
CA ALA A 62 10.47 2.10 -1.72
C ALA A 62 11.59 2.13 -0.68
N SER A 63 12.15 3.32 -0.42
CA SER A 63 13.13 3.52 0.64
C SER A 63 12.57 3.31 2.06
N GLY A 64 11.24 3.25 2.19
CA GLY A 64 10.54 3.19 3.49
C GLY A 64 10.40 4.56 4.17
N ARG A 65 10.83 5.64 3.51
CA ARG A 65 10.68 7.02 4.00
C ARG A 65 9.47 7.69 3.35
N GLY A 66 8.81 8.54 4.11
CA GLY A 66 7.70 9.35 3.62
C GLY A 66 7.28 10.41 4.63
N THR A 67 6.35 11.26 4.23
CA THR A 67 5.75 12.30 5.07
C THR A 67 4.25 12.05 5.20
N VAL A 68 3.70 12.32 6.38
CA VAL A 68 2.24 12.26 6.56
C VAL A 68 1.63 13.45 5.82
N TYR A 69 0.96 13.18 4.70
CA TYR A 69 0.27 14.19 3.91
C TYR A 69 -1.02 14.64 4.60
N THR A 70 -1.79 13.70 5.12
CA THR A 70 -2.97 13.94 5.97
C THR A 70 -3.29 12.68 6.77
N PHE A 71 -4.07 12.82 7.84
CA PHE A 71 -4.51 11.69 8.67
C PHE A 71 -5.87 11.94 9.31
N THR A 72 -6.52 10.85 9.73
CA THR A 72 -7.71 10.87 10.59
C THR A 72 -7.49 9.97 11.80
N VAL A 73 -8.21 10.25 12.89
CA VAL A 73 -8.31 9.35 14.03
C VAL A 73 -9.68 8.70 13.98
N THR A 74 -9.70 7.39 13.74
CA THR A 74 -10.95 6.63 13.67
C THR A 74 -11.38 6.22 15.07
N HIS A 75 -12.45 6.85 15.57
CA HIS A 75 -13.03 6.53 16.87
C HIS A 75 -14.18 5.52 16.80
N GLN A 76 -14.75 5.28 15.60
CA GLN A 76 -15.86 4.36 15.41
C GLN A 76 -15.66 3.52 14.13
N ASN A 77 -15.61 2.20 14.30
CA ASN A 77 -15.62 1.21 13.22
C ASN A 77 -16.30 -0.08 13.73
N GLN A 78 -17.23 -0.63 12.96
CA GLN A 78 -17.97 -1.83 13.33
C GLN A 78 -17.45 -3.12 12.69
N THR A 79 -16.49 -3.02 11.78
CA THR A 79 -15.89 -4.17 11.10
C THR A 79 -15.03 -4.97 12.09
N PRO A 80 -15.23 -6.30 12.19
CA PRO A 80 -14.38 -7.17 12.99
C PRO A 80 -12.90 -7.02 12.63
N GLY A 81 -12.03 -7.04 13.64
CA GLY A 81 -10.60 -6.79 13.52
C GLY A 81 -10.21 -5.31 13.59
N PHE A 82 -11.11 -4.39 13.24
CA PHE A 82 -10.87 -2.94 13.39
C PHE A 82 -11.54 -2.37 14.63
N ARG A 83 -12.72 -2.89 15.01
CA ARG A 83 -13.45 -2.45 16.22
C ARG A 83 -12.59 -2.63 17.48
N GLU A 84 -11.85 -3.73 17.55
CA GLU A 84 -11.02 -4.10 18.68
C GLU A 84 -9.74 -3.26 18.80
N GLU A 85 -9.40 -2.49 17.76
CA GLU A 85 -8.21 -1.62 17.70
C GLU A 85 -8.57 -0.13 17.79
N LEU A 86 -9.82 0.21 18.10
CA LEU A 86 -10.23 1.61 18.26
C LEU A 86 -9.62 2.23 19.54
N PRO A 87 -9.18 3.51 19.50
CA PRO A 87 -9.02 4.34 18.31
C PRO A 87 -7.72 4.00 17.55
N TYR A 88 -7.75 4.11 16.21
CA TYR A 88 -6.55 3.98 15.37
C TYR A 88 -6.39 5.16 14.42
N VAL A 89 -5.14 5.43 14.02
CA VAL A 89 -4.81 6.45 13.02
C VAL A 89 -4.85 5.82 11.64
N LEU A 90 -5.50 6.49 10.68
CA LEU A 90 -5.40 6.18 9.27
C LEU A 90 -4.71 7.36 8.58
N ALA A 91 -3.56 7.12 7.96
CA ALA A 91 -2.74 8.16 7.37
C ALA A 91 -2.60 7.95 5.87
N MET A 92 -2.64 9.05 5.12
CA MET A 92 -2.13 9.12 3.76
C MET A 92 -0.68 9.57 3.84
N VAL A 93 0.24 8.69 3.46
CA VAL A 93 1.69 8.93 3.48
C VAL A 93 2.16 9.18 2.06
N GLU A 94 2.83 10.32 1.82
CA GLU A 94 3.55 10.59 0.59
C GLU A 94 4.96 10.00 0.71
N LEU A 95 5.28 8.99 -0.11
CA LEU A 95 6.59 8.37 -0.10
C LEU A 95 7.65 9.33 -0.66
N ALA A 96 8.90 9.15 -0.25
CA ALA A 96 10.02 9.98 -0.75
C ALA A 96 10.17 9.92 -2.29
N GLU A 97 9.70 8.85 -2.91
CA GLU A 97 9.69 8.65 -4.35
C GLU A 97 8.48 9.27 -5.07
N GLY A 98 7.55 9.89 -4.33
CA GLY A 98 6.39 10.64 -4.84
C GLY A 98 4.99 10.02 -4.68
N PRO A 99 4.76 8.69 -4.82
CA PRO A 99 3.40 8.17 -4.76
C PRO A 99 2.86 8.17 -3.32
N ARG A 100 1.53 8.21 -3.19
CA ARG A 100 0.84 8.24 -1.90
C ARG A 100 0.21 6.88 -1.57
N LEU A 101 0.33 6.47 -0.31
CA LEU A 101 -0.17 5.21 0.24
C LEU A 101 -1.06 5.49 1.45
N LEU A 102 -2.21 4.83 1.52
CA LEU A 102 -3.06 4.82 2.70
C LEU A 102 -2.61 3.68 3.63
N THR A 103 -2.27 3.99 4.89
CA THR A 103 -1.71 3.02 5.85
C THR A 103 -1.98 3.44 7.31
N ASN A 104 -1.63 2.56 8.26
CA ASN A 104 -1.80 2.74 9.72
C ASN A 104 -0.55 2.30 10.49
#